data_AF-A0A656G954-F1
#
_entry.id   AF-A0A656G954-F1
#
_cell.length_a   1.000
_cell.length_b   1.000
_cell.length_c   1.000
_cell.angle_alpha   90.00
_cell.angle_beta   90.00
_cell.angle_gamma   90.00
#
_symmetry.space_group_name_H-M   'P 1'
#
loop_
_entity.id
_entity.type
_entity.pdbx_description
1 polymer ?
#
loop_
_entity_poly.entity_id
_entity_poly.type
_entity_poly.pdbx_seq_one_letter_code
_entity_poly.pdbx_strand_id
1 'polypeptide(L)' 'ATAIACVLLAGWSGVAVLLVCAVCFFWLRQLMMRRLGGCTGDTAGALLELLELAVLLTLALL' A
#
# COMPACT_ATOMS: atom_id res chain seq x y z
N ALA A 1 -14.06 7.19 -4.09
CA ALA A 1 -15.04 6.87 -3.04
C ALA A 1 -14.38 6.19 -1.84
N THR A 2 -13.72 5.04 -2.03
CA THR A 2 -13.07 4.27 -0.93
C THR A 2 -11.98 5.05 -0.18
N ALA A 3 -11.08 5.75 -0.89
CA ALA A 3 -10.05 6.57 -0.23
C ALA A 3 -10.64 7.66 0.68
N ILE A 4 -11.74 8.30 0.26
CA ILE A 4 -12.44 9.30 1.07
C ILE A 4 -13.03 8.63 2.31
N ALA A 5 -13.64 7.45 2.17
CA ALA A 5 -14.15 6.69 3.31
C ALA A 5 -13.03 6.31 4.30
N CYS A 6 -11.84 5.94 3.83
CA CYS A 6 -10.69 5.67 4.71
C CYS A 6 -10.31 6.90 5.55
N VAL A 7 -10.27 8.09 4.95
CA VAL A 7 -9.98 9.34 5.70
C VAL A 7 -11.12 9.69 6.65
N LEU A 8 -12.37 9.51 6.24
CA LEU A 8 -13.53 9.81 7.10
C LEU A 8 -13.60 8.89 8.33
N LEU A 9 -13.24 7.62 8.18
CA LEU A 9 -13.29 6.62 9.27
C LEU A 9 -12.07 6.69 10.19
N ALA A 10 -10.87 6.93 9.64
CA ALA A 10 -9.63 6.93 10.41
C ALA A 10 -9.12 8.34 10.77
N GLY A 11 -9.70 9.41 10.21
CA GLY A 11 -9.22 10.77 10.40
C GLY A 11 -7.84 11.01 9.78
N TRP A 12 -6.96 11.71 10.51
CA TRP A 12 -5.60 12.03 10.03
C TRP A 12 -4.72 10.80 9.80
N SER A 13 -4.91 9.72 10.57
CA SER A 13 -4.19 8.47 10.32
C SER A 13 -4.61 7.84 8.98
N GLY A 14 -5.85 8.07 8.53
CA GLY A 14 -6.30 7.68 7.19
C GLY A 14 -5.50 8.34 6.07
N VAL A 15 -5.12 9.60 6.23
CA VAL A 15 -4.25 10.30 5.27
C VAL A 15 -2.86 9.66 5.25
N ALA A 16 -2.28 9.40 6.42
CA ALA A 16 -0.96 8.77 6.54
C ALA A 16 -0.96 7.36 5.92
N VAL A 17 -1.98 6.56 6.19
CA VAL A 17 -2.15 5.21 5.62
C VAL A 17 -2.24 5.26 4.10
N LEU A 18 -3.03 6.18 3.53
CA LEU A 18 -3.15 6.31 2.08
C LEU A 18 -1.83 6.71 1.43
N LEU A 19 -1.07 7.59 2.09
CA LEU A 19 0.23 8.05 1.61
C LEU A 19 1.26 6.90 1.64
N VAL A 20 1.36 6.18 2.75
CA VAL A 20 2.22 4.99 2.88
C VAL A 20 1.84 3.92 1.85
N CYS A 21 0.55 3.61 1.71
CA CYS A 21 0.06 2.68 0.70
C CYS A 21 0.49 3.07 -0.71
N ALA A 22 0.29 4.33 -1.09
CA ALA A 22 0.65 4.81 -2.41
C ALA A 22 2.16 4.67 -2.66
N VAL A 23 2.99 5.11 -1.71
CA VAL A 23 4.45 5.02 -1.81
C VAL A 23 4.91 3.57 -1.93
N CYS A 24 4.44 2.69 -1.03
CA CYS A 24 4.77 1.26 -1.05
C CYS A 24 4.36 0.60 -2.38
N PHE A 25 3.13 0.87 -2.86
CA PHE A 25 2.64 0.31 -4.11
C PHE A 25 3.48 0.72 -5.32
N PHE A 26 3.73 2.03 -5.49
CA PHE A 26 4.51 2.52 -6.63
C PHE A 26 5.96 2.03 -6.57
N TRP A 27 6.55 1.99 -5.38
CA TRP A 27 7.90 1.50 -5.18
C TRP A 27 8.04 0.02 -5.52
N LEU A 28 7.19 -0.84 -4.94
CA LEU A 28 7.21 -2.28 -5.17
C LEU A 28 6.92 -2.61 -6.63
N ARG A 29 5.92 -1.97 -7.22
CA ARG A 29 5.62 -2.12 -8.65
C ARG A 29 6.80 -1.73 -9.52
N GLN A 30 7.48 -0.61 -9.21
CA GLN A 30 8.66 -0.19 -9.95
C GLN A 30 9.81 -1.20 -9.84
N LEU A 31 10.03 -1.77 -8.66
CA LEU A 31 11.02 -2.85 -8.47
C LEU A 31 10.68 -4.07 -9.31
N MET A 32 9.42 -4.48 -9.34
CA MET A 32 8.95 -5.63 -10.13
C MET A 32 9.13 -5.37 -11.64
N MET A 33 8.72 -4.20 -12.13
CA MET A 33 8.93 -3.82 -13.54
C MET A 33 10.42 -3.83 -13.92
N ARG A 34 11.31 -3.37 -13.03
CA ARG A 34 12.76 -3.35 -13.27
C ARG A 34 13.42 -4.73 -13.21
N ARG A 35 12.93 -5.63 -12.34
CA ARG A 35 13.53 -6.95 -12.09
C ARG A 35 12.97 -8.06 -12.99
N LEU A 36 11.67 -8.02 -13.25
CA LEU A 36 10.92 -9.09 -13.89
C LEU A 36 10.31 -8.67 -15.24
N GLY A 37 10.34 -7.37 -15.58
CA GLY A 37 9.73 -6.85 -16.80
C GLY A 37 8.20 -6.75 -16.75
N GLY A 38 7.58 -6.98 -15.59
CA GLY A 38 6.13 -7.03 -15.43
C GLY A 38 5.69 -7.37 -14.00
N CYS A 39 4.39 -7.59 -13.81
CA CYS A 39 3.81 -8.18 -12.60
C CYS A 39 3.24 -9.57 -12.94
N THR A 40 3.60 -10.60 -12.16
CA THR A 40 2.96 -11.93 -12.19
C THR A 40 1.95 -12.07 -11.06
N GLY A 41 1.12 -13.13 -11.07
CA GLY A 41 0.16 -13.41 -10.01
C GLY A 41 0.81 -13.50 -8.61
N ASP A 42 1.91 -14.25 -8.49
CA ASP A 42 2.61 -14.43 -7.20
C ASP A 42 3.17 -13.13 -6.63
N THR A 43 3.71 -12.28 -7.51
CA THR A 43 4.32 -11.02 -7.10
C THR A 43 3.27 -9.95 -6.82
N ALA A 44 2.12 -9.99 -7.50
CA ALA A 44 0.96 -9.19 -7.14
C ALA A 44 0.37 -9.63 -5.78
N GLY A 45 0.35 -10.94 -5.50
CA GLY A 45 -0.05 -11.49 -4.19
C GLY A 45 0.85 -11.00 -3.06
N ALA A 46 2.16 -11.19 -3.19
CA ALA A 46 3.13 -10.69 -2.19
C ALA A 46 3.09 -9.17 -2.03
N LEU A 47 2.86 -8.42 -3.13
CA LEU A 47 2.67 -6.97 -3.06
C LEU A 47 1.45 -6.58 -2.22
N LEU A 48 0.34 -7.32 -2.32
CA LEU A 48 -0.84 -7.07 -1.50
C LEU A 48 -0.59 -7.37 -0.02
N GLU A 49 0.04 -8.51 0.31
CA GLU A 49 0.39 -8.84 1.70
C GLU A 49 1.31 -7.77 2.32
N LEU A 50 2.30 -7.29 1.56
CA LEU A 50 3.18 -6.20 2.00
C LEU A 50 2.41 -4.88 2.19
N LEU A 51 1.41 -4.61 1.35
CA LEU A 51 0.56 -3.43 1.48
C LEU A 51 -0.31 -3.51 2.73
N GLU A 52 -0.95 -4.66 2.99
CA GLU A 52 -1.73 -4.91 4.22
C GLU A 52 -0.86 -4.75 5.47
N LEU A 53 0.35 -5.32 5.45
CA LEU A 53 1.31 -5.16 6.54
C LEU A 53 1.72 -3.69 6.74
N ALA A 54 1.97 -2.93 5.67
CA ALA A 54 2.31 -1.51 5.76
C ALA A 54 1.16 -0.67 6.32
N VAL A 55 -0.09 -0.97 5.95
CA VAL A 55 -1.29 -0.35 6.52
C VAL A 55 -1.38 -0.61 8.01
N LEU A 56 -1.29 -1.88 8.42
CA LEU A 56 -1.38 -2.28 9.82
C LEU A 56 -0.27 -1.67 10.67
N LEU A 57 0.98 -1.67 10.17
CA LEU A 57 2.10 -1.02 10.86
C LEU A 57 1.91 0.50 10.98
N THR A 58 1.43 1.16 9.92
CA THR A 58 1.18 2.60 9.96
C THR A 58 0.13 2.92 11.02
N LEU A 59 -0.98 2.18 11.05
CA LEU A 59 -2.03 2.35 12.06
C LEU A 59 -1.58 2.00 13.48
N ALA A 60 -0.69 1.03 13.65
CA ALA A 60 -0.19 0.63 14.97
C ALA A 60 0.79 1.66 15.57
N LEU A 61 1.47 2.43 14.73
CA LEU A 61 2.51 3.40 15.15
C LEU A 61 2.00 4.85 15.26
N LEU A 62 0.81 5.15 14.73
CA LEU A 62 0.17 6.47 14.73
C LEU A 62 -0.94 6.56 15.78
#